data_AF-A0A564YTJ1-F1
#
_entry.id   AF-A0A564YTJ1-F1
#
_cell.length_a   1.000
_cell.length_b   1.000
_cell.length_c   1.000
_cell.angle_alpha   90.00
_cell.angle_beta   90.00
_cell.angle_gamma   90.00
#
_symmetry.space_group_name_H-M   'P 1'
#
loop_
_entity.id
_entity.type
_entity.pdbx_description
1 polymer ?
#
loop_
_entity_poly.entity_id
_entity_poly.type
_entity_poly.pdbx_seq_one_letter_code
_entity_poly.pdbx_strand_id
1 'polypeptide(L)'
;GCEKAHFRLAHYVDEAHVKSGSHHDVLLKIALESYSKALASGSQYIFQSMPRFLSLWLDYGSKVAKIQQRQSQPITHSSSFNRKSSGLKPSETSMISTFDEVQELVRKGIDKIPKYQFYTAIGQILSRVCHEHPAVINLLIDLIVHILNEYPQQTVWFVISLHEATVAQRHERFQQICSKINALNPQRFRYIKQFVNLCGHLRAISDLFLTAERRDVKSFKISQVIRSFTRMLETW
;
A
#
# COMPACT_ATOMS: atom_id res chain seq x y z
N GLY A 1 5.94 4.21 -28.70
CA GLY A 1 5.01 3.44 -29.55
C GLY A 1 4.06 2.60 -28.73
N CYS A 2 4.59 1.58 -28.02
CA CYS A 2 3.82 0.61 -27.25
C CYS A 2 3.12 1.19 -25.99
N GLU A 3 3.84 1.97 -25.17
CA GLU A 3 3.29 2.59 -23.95
C GLU A 3 2.05 3.46 -24.26
N LYS A 4 2.16 4.37 -25.22
CA LYS A 4 1.07 5.28 -25.62
C LYS A 4 -0.18 4.54 -26.10
N ALA A 5 -0.01 3.39 -26.75
CA ALA A 5 -1.14 2.56 -27.19
C ALA A 5 -1.84 1.91 -25.99
N HIS A 6 -1.08 1.30 -25.08
CA HIS A 6 -1.62 0.71 -23.85
C HIS A 6 -2.30 1.76 -22.96
N PHE A 7 -1.69 2.94 -22.81
CA PHE A 7 -2.26 4.03 -22.01
C PHE A 7 -3.60 4.52 -22.59
N ARG A 8 -3.67 4.77 -23.91
CA ARG A 8 -4.92 5.22 -24.57
C ARG A 8 -6.02 4.17 -24.48
N LEU A 9 -5.67 2.89 -24.66
CA LEU A 9 -6.61 1.79 -24.49
C LEU A 9 -7.12 1.73 -23.05
N ALA A 10 -6.22 1.82 -22.06
CA ALA A 10 -6.57 1.81 -20.65
C ALA A 10 -7.53 2.95 -20.32
N HIS A 11 -7.23 4.17 -20.76
CA HIS A 11 -8.07 5.34 -20.54
C HIS A 11 -9.46 5.18 -21.16
N TYR A 12 -9.54 4.71 -22.42
CA TYR A 12 -10.81 4.48 -23.09
C TYR A 12 -11.67 3.43 -22.39
N VAL A 13 -11.08 2.30 -22.00
CA VAL A 13 -11.79 1.22 -21.31
C VAL A 13 -12.23 1.65 -19.92
N ASP A 14 -11.42 2.43 -19.22
CA ASP A 14 -11.74 3.01 -17.91
C ASP A 14 -12.93 3.99 -18.00
N GLU A 15 -12.96 4.86 -19.00
CA GLU A 15 -14.12 5.72 -19.26
C GLU A 15 -15.38 4.91 -19.62
N ALA A 16 -15.23 3.83 -20.40
CA ALA A 16 -16.33 2.93 -20.74
C ALA A 16 -16.84 2.15 -19.51
N HIS A 17 -15.93 1.78 -18.60
CA HIS A 17 -16.23 1.12 -17.33
C HIS A 17 -17.08 2.02 -16.44
N VAL A 18 -16.74 3.30 -16.30
CA VAL A 18 -17.50 4.27 -15.50
C VAL A 18 -18.93 4.45 -16.04
N LYS A 19 -19.12 4.34 -17.37
CA LYS A 19 -20.42 4.55 -18.03
C LYS A 19 -21.30 3.29 -18.08
N SER A 20 -20.73 2.09 -17.87
CA SER A 20 -21.44 0.81 -18.10
C SER A 20 -21.87 0.11 -16.82
N GLY A 21 -23.16 -0.27 -16.73
CA GLY A 21 -23.70 -1.03 -15.59
C GLY A 21 -23.62 -2.56 -15.71
N SER A 22 -23.52 -3.13 -16.93
CA SER A 22 -23.69 -4.58 -17.15
C SER A 22 -22.40 -5.39 -17.32
N HIS A 23 -21.27 -4.76 -17.69
CA HIS A 23 -19.98 -5.43 -17.96
C HIS A 23 -18.84 -4.87 -17.10
N HIS A 24 -19.19 -4.33 -15.93
CA HIS A 24 -18.29 -3.55 -15.08
C HIS A 24 -17.00 -4.32 -14.75
N ASP A 25 -17.08 -5.60 -14.37
CA ASP A 25 -15.92 -6.37 -13.92
C ASP A 25 -14.99 -6.81 -15.06
N VAL A 26 -15.54 -7.08 -16.25
CA VAL A 26 -14.75 -7.40 -17.44
C VAL A 26 -13.95 -6.18 -17.90
N LEU A 27 -14.61 -5.02 -17.98
CA LEU A 27 -13.96 -3.76 -18.35
C LEU A 27 -12.90 -3.35 -17.32
N LEU A 28 -13.16 -3.59 -16.02
CA LEU A 28 -12.17 -3.34 -14.97
C LEU A 28 -10.90 -4.19 -15.17
N LYS A 29 -11.06 -5.50 -15.42
CA LYS A 29 -9.92 -6.40 -15.67
C LYS A 29 -9.08 -5.91 -16.85
N ILE A 30 -9.72 -5.55 -17.96
CA ILE A 30 -9.04 -5.03 -19.15
C ILE A 30 -8.34 -3.70 -18.86
N ALA A 31 -8.98 -2.79 -18.11
CA ALA A 31 -8.37 -1.52 -17.73
C ALA A 31 -7.12 -1.72 -16.86
N LEU A 32 -7.21 -2.56 -15.81
CA LEU A 32 -6.08 -2.89 -14.93
C LEU A 32 -4.94 -3.53 -15.71
N GLU A 33 -5.24 -4.48 -16.61
CA GLU A 33 -4.24 -5.12 -17.44
C GLU A 33 -3.54 -4.10 -18.35
N SER A 34 -4.32 -3.22 -18.99
CA SER A 34 -3.80 -2.22 -19.92
C SER A 34 -2.94 -1.17 -19.21
N TYR A 35 -3.37 -0.68 -18.04
CA TYR A 35 -2.55 0.22 -17.22
C TYR A 35 -1.25 -0.47 -16.76
N SER A 36 -1.32 -1.74 -16.33
CA SER A 36 -0.12 -2.48 -15.92
C SER A 36 0.88 -2.66 -17.08
N LYS A 37 0.40 -2.93 -18.30
CA LYS A 37 1.21 -3.03 -19.51
C LYS A 37 1.81 -1.69 -19.91
N ALA A 38 1.05 -0.59 -19.76
CA ALA A 38 1.57 0.76 -20.01
C ALA A 38 2.74 1.06 -19.07
N LEU A 39 2.56 0.85 -17.76
CA LEU A 39 3.58 1.06 -16.73
C LEU A 39 4.81 0.15 -16.91
N ALA A 40 4.62 -1.08 -17.37
CA ALA A 40 5.72 -1.99 -17.70
C ALA A 40 6.47 -1.58 -18.99
N SER A 41 5.82 -0.88 -19.92
CA SER A 41 6.40 -0.49 -21.22
C SER A 41 7.19 0.83 -21.16
N GLY A 42 6.92 1.70 -20.20
CA GLY A 42 7.54 3.00 -20.10
C GLY A 42 6.97 3.86 -18.96
N SER A 43 7.47 5.09 -18.85
CA SER A 43 7.13 6.01 -17.75
C SER A 43 6.68 7.40 -18.23
N GLN A 44 6.35 7.56 -19.52
CA GLN A 44 5.88 8.83 -20.07
C GLN A 44 4.54 9.26 -19.45
N TYR A 45 3.65 8.31 -19.19
CA TYR A 45 2.31 8.55 -18.63
C TYR A 45 2.18 8.08 -17.17
N ILE A 46 3.31 7.93 -16.46
CA ILE A 46 3.36 7.35 -15.11
C ILE A 46 2.49 8.10 -14.09
N PHE A 47 2.53 9.43 -14.11
CA PHE A 47 1.78 10.27 -13.16
C PHE A 47 0.26 10.19 -13.33
N GLN A 48 -0.21 9.70 -14.47
CA GLN A 48 -1.63 9.45 -14.74
C GLN A 48 -1.98 7.98 -14.52
N SER A 49 -1.13 7.09 -15.04
CA SER A 49 -1.37 5.64 -15.06
C SER A 49 -1.23 5.00 -13.68
N MET A 50 -0.18 5.34 -12.93
CA MET A 50 0.12 4.68 -11.65
C MET A 50 -0.95 4.98 -10.58
N PRO A 51 -1.33 6.26 -10.31
CA PRO A 51 -2.34 6.53 -9.31
C PRO A 51 -3.71 5.95 -9.69
N ARG A 52 -4.05 5.97 -11.00
CA ARG A 52 -5.34 5.44 -11.48
C ARG A 52 -5.40 3.92 -11.39
N PHE A 53 -4.33 3.22 -11.76
CA PHE A 53 -4.19 1.77 -11.59
C PHE A 53 -4.44 1.35 -10.13
N LEU A 54 -3.77 2.02 -9.18
CA LEU A 54 -3.93 1.75 -7.75
C LEU A 54 -5.36 2.05 -7.27
N SER A 55 -5.93 3.19 -7.67
CA SER A 55 -7.31 3.55 -7.27
C SER A 55 -8.33 2.53 -7.75
N LEU A 56 -8.28 2.13 -9.03
CA LEU A 56 -9.21 1.15 -9.59
C LEU A 56 -9.17 -0.18 -8.84
N TRP A 57 -7.97 -0.68 -8.56
CA TRP A 57 -7.79 -1.93 -7.82
C TRP A 57 -8.28 -1.82 -6.36
N LEU A 58 -7.88 -0.77 -5.65
CA LEU A 58 -8.21 -0.58 -4.24
C LEU A 58 -9.71 -0.32 -4.02
N ASP A 59 -10.33 0.47 -4.90
CA ASP A 59 -11.76 0.75 -4.82
C ASP A 59 -12.60 -0.51 -5.12
N TYR A 60 -12.14 -1.36 -6.05
CA TYR A 60 -12.74 -2.68 -6.27
C TYR A 60 -12.62 -3.58 -5.03
N GLY A 61 -11.44 -3.63 -4.41
CA GLY A 61 -11.24 -4.36 -3.15
C GLY A 61 -12.14 -3.86 -2.02
N SER A 62 -12.34 -2.54 -1.90
CA SER A 62 -13.25 -1.96 -0.92
C SER A 62 -14.72 -2.34 -1.17
N LYS A 63 -15.15 -2.41 -2.45
CA LYS A 63 -16.50 -2.90 -2.81
C LYS A 63 -16.69 -4.35 -2.36
N VAL A 64 -15.73 -5.23 -2.67
CA VAL A 64 -15.79 -6.66 -2.31
C VAL A 64 -15.79 -6.86 -0.79
N ALA A 65 -14.94 -6.13 -0.05
CA ALA A 65 -14.92 -6.18 1.42
C ALA A 65 -16.29 -5.86 2.03
N LYS A 66 -16.94 -4.78 1.57
CA LYS A 66 -18.28 -4.40 2.03
C LYS A 66 -19.34 -5.45 1.71
N ILE A 67 -19.26 -6.08 0.54
CA ILE A 67 -20.19 -7.16 0.17
C ILE A 67 -20.03 -8.34 1.14
N GLN A 68 -18.81 -8.78 1.41
CA GLN A 68 -18.51 -9.90 2.33
C GLN A 68 -18.86 -9.58 3.79
N GLN A 69 -18.64 -8.34 4.24
CA GLN A 69 -19.04 -7.91 5.59
C GLN A 69 -20.56 -7.96 5.79
N ARG A 70 -21.35 -7.58 4.77
CA ARG A 70 -22.82 -7.71 4.83
C ARG A 70 -23.28 -9.18 4.92
N GLN A 71 -22.51 -10.12 4.36
CA GLN A 71 -22.81 -11.56 4.45
C GLN A 71 -22.54 -12.12 5.85
N SER A 72 -21.56 -11.56 6.57
CA SER A 72 -21.04 -12.13 7.82
C SER A 72 -21.73 -11.60 9.08
N GLN A 73 -22.70 -10.67 8.97
CA GLN A 73 -23.44 -10.21 10.14
C GLN A 73 -24.44 -11.27 10.63
N PRO A 74 -24.31 -11.78 11.88
CA PRO A 74 -25.30 -12.67 12.45
C PRO A 74 -26.61 -11.93 12.69
N ILE A 75 -27.73 -12.62 12.46
CA ILE A 75 -29.08 -12.13 12.70
C ILE A 75 -29.26 -11.90 14.21
N THR A 76 -28.95 -10.70 14.70
CA THR A 76 -29.36 -10.31 16.06
C THR A 76 -30.82 -9.91 16.03
N HIS A 77 -31.64 -10.67 16.77
CA HIS A 77 -33.07 -10.41 16.95
C HIS A 77 -33.33 -8.99 17.47
N SER A 78 -33.85 -8.12 16.61
CA SER A 78 -34.73 -7.05 17.05
C SER A 78 -35.76 -6.73 15.97
N SER A 79 -36.98 -6.61 16.43
CA SER A 79 -38.23 -6.39 15.72
C SER A 79 -38.24 -5.08 14.93
N SER A 80 -38.47 -5.18 13.62
CA SER A 80 -39.20 -4.16 12.87
C SER A 80 -39.61 -4.69 11.50
N PHE A 81 -40.91 -4.62 11.27
CA PHE A 81 -41.65 -4.99 10.06
C PHE A 81 -41.22 -4.11 8.88
N ASN A 82 -40.20 -4.52 8.13
CA ASN A 82 -40.00 -4.24 6.70
C ASN A 82 -38.65 -4.83 6.22
N ARG A 83 -38.52 -6.16 6.22
CA ARG A 83 -37.35 -6.81 5.61
C ARG A 83 -37.67 -7.16 4.16
N LYS A 84 -37.35 -6.26 3.23
CA LYS A 84 -37.01 -6.70 1.87
C LYS A 84 -35.84 -7.68 2.05
N SER A 85 -36.07 -8.94 1.71
CA SER A 85 -35.07 -10.01 1.70
C SER A 85 -33.79 -9.51 1.02
N SER A 86 -32.75 -9.24 1.81
CA SER A 86 -31.43 -8.83 1.31
C SER A 86 -30.65 -10.04 0.78
N GLY A 87 -31.23 -10.73 -0.20
CA GLY A 87 -30.46 -11.67 -1.02
C GLY A 87 -29.39 -10.90 -1.77
N LEU A 88 -28.19 -11.47 -1.90
CA LEU A 88 -27.15 -10.92 -2.77
C LEU A 88 -27.69 -10.75 -4.17
N LYS A 89 -27.45 -9.58 -4.76
CA LYS A 89 -27.76 -9.41 -6.19
C LYS A 89 -26.84 -10.36 -6.97
N PRO A 90 -27.30 -10.97 -8.08
CA PRO A 90 -26.45 -11.82 -8.92
C PRO A 90 -25.13 -11.16 -9.33
N SER A 91 -25.11 -9.83 -9.49
CA SER A 91 -23.92 -9.03 -9.76
C SER A 91 -22.90 -8.97 -8.62
N GLU A 92 -23.33 -9.04 -7.36
CA GLU A 92 -22.45 -8.99 -6.18
C GLU A 92 -21.74 -10.33 -5.98
N THR A 93 -22.44 -11.44 -6.24
CA THR A 93 -21.83 -12.79 -6.22
C THR A 93 -20.77 -12.93 -7.32
N SER A 94 -21.06 -12.42 -8.52
CA SER A 94 -20.09 -12.39 -9.64
C SER A 94 -18.84 -11.55 -9.33
N MET A 95 -18.99 -10.44 -8.60
CA MET A 95 -17.84 -9.62 -8.17
C MET A 95 -16.92 -10.37 -7.21
N ILE A 96 -17.48 -11.13 -6.26
CA ILE A 96 -16.69 -11.94 -5.33
C ILE A 96 -15.92 -13.03 -6.08
N SER A 97 -16.57 -13.75 -7.00
CA SER A 97 -15.88 -14.80 -7.77
C SER A 97 -14.78 -14.24 -8.67
N THR A 98 -14.99 -13.05 -9.23
CA THR A 98 -14.01 -12.38 -10.10
C THR A 98 -12.87 -11.73 -9.30
N PHE A 99 -13.01 -11.58 -7.98
CA PHE A 99 -12.02 -10.89 -7.16
C PHE A 99 -10.66 -11.59 -7.15
N ASP A 100 -10.63 -12.91 -7.05
CA ASP A 100 -9.38 -13.67 -7.04
C ASP A 100 -8.64 -13.55 -8.39
N GLU A 101 -9.38 -13.53 -9.51
CA GLU A 101 -8.81 -13.26 -10.83
C GLU A 101 -8.19 -11.85 -10.91
N VAL A 102 -8.87 -10.84 -10.35
CA VAL A 102 -8.37 -9.46 -10.31
C VAL A 102 -7.12 -9.35 -9.44
N GLN A 103 -7.09 -9.99 -8.26
CA GLN A 103 -5.90 -10.00 -7.40
C GLN A 103 -4.71 -10.62 -8.13
N GLU A 104 -4.91 -11.75 -8.79
CA GLU A 104 -3.85 -12.44 -9.53
C GLU A 104 -3.34 -11.62 -10.72
N LEU A 105 -4.24 -10.95 -11.44
CA LEU A 105 -3.89 -10.03 -12.52
C LEU A 105 -3.04 -8.86 -12.01
N VAL A 106 -3.45 -8.24 -10.89
CA VAL A 106 -2.72 -7.12 -10.28
C VAL A 106 -1.36 -7.58 -9.76
N ARG A 107 -1.27 -8.75 -9.14
CA ARG A 107 -0.01 -9.34 -8.70
C ARG A 107 0.97 -9.53 -9.85
N LYS A 108 0.53 -10.16 -10.95
CA LYS A 108 1.33 -10.29 -12.18
C LYS A 108 1.72 -8.94 -12.78
N GLY A 109 0.83 -7.95 -12.70
CA GLY A 109 1.10 -6.58 -13.15
C GLY A 109 2.21 -5.92 -12.33
N ILE A 110 2.11 -5.98 -11.00
CA ILE A 110 3.11 -5.45 -10.06
C ILE A 110 4.49 -6.08 -10.29
N ASP A 111 4.54 -7.38 -10.58
CA ASP A 111 5.79 -8.09 -10.82
C ASP A 111 6.51 -7.59 -12.09
N LYS A 112 5.77 -7.18 -13.11
CA LYS A 112 6.32 -6.66 -14.38
C LYS A 112 6.70 -5.19 -14.34
N ILE A 113 6.10 -4.41 -13.45
CA ILE A 113 6.36 -2.96 -13.35
C ILE A 113 7.70 -2.74 -12.62
N PRO A 114 8.60 -1.89 -13.15
CA PRO A 114 9.84 -1.53 -12.46
C PRO A 114 9.57 -0.90 -11.08
N LYS A 115 10.26 -1.36 -10.04
CA LYS A 115 9.88 -1.02 -8.65
C LYS A 115 10.00 0.46 -8.31
N TYR A 116 10.96 1.17 -8.91
CA TYR A 116 11.12 2.61 -8.71
C TYR A 116 9.87 3.41 -9.13
N GLN A 117 9.06 2.91 -10.06
CA GLN A 117 7.88 3.63 -10.52
C GLN A 117 6.83 3.78 -9.41
N PHE A 118 6.78 2.86 -8.45
CA PHE A 118 5.83 2.95 -7.34
C PHE A 118 6.12 4.12 -6.40
N TYR A 119 7.32 4.73 -6.44
CA TYR A 119 7.61 5.93 -5.67
C TYR A 119 6.73 7.12 -6.06
N THR A 120 6.26 7.20 -7.31
CA THR A 120 5.36 8.29 -7.73
C THR A 120 4.00 8.25 -7.02
N ALA A 121 3.63 7.09 -6.45
CA ALA A 121 2.38 6.89 -5.72
C ALA A 121 2.59 6.23 -4.33
N ILE A 122 3.80 6.31 -3.76
CA ILE A 122 4.11 5.64 -2.49
C ILE A 122 3.24 6.15 -1.33
N GLY A 123 2.91 7.44 -1.33
CA GLY A 123 1.98 8.03 -0.36
C GLY A 123 0.58 7.40 -0.45
N GLN A 124 0.09 7.14 -1.67
CA GLN A 124 -1.19 6.46 -1.89
C GLN A 124 -1.15 5.03 -1.38
N ILE A 125 -0.07 4.28 -1.67
CA ILE A 125 0.14 2.90 -1.19
C ILE A 125 0.13 2.85 0.34
N LEU A 126 0.94 3.68 0.98
CA LEU A 126 1.05 3.72 2.45
C LEU A 126 -0.25 4.15 3.13
N SER A 127 -1.00 5.08 2.52
CA SER A 127 -2.30 5.50 3.06
C SER A 127 -3.32 4.36 3.10
N ARG A 128 -3.15 3.34 2.24
CA ARG A 128 -4.09 2.22 2.04
C ARG A 128 -3.60 0.90 2.61
N VAL A 129 -2.46 0.87 3.32
CA VAL A 129 -1.94 -0.35 3.97
C VAL A 129 -2.90 -0.92 5.04
N CYS A 130 -3.82 -0.10 5.56
CA CYS A 130 -4.89 -0.52 6.47
C CYS A 130 -6.22 -0.81 5.74
N HIS A 131 -6.17 -1.34 4.53
CA HIS A 131 -7.38 -1.69 3.76
C HIS A 131 -8.28 -2.70 4.49
N GLU A 132 -9.58 -2.74 4.16
CA GLU A 132 -10.57 -3.60 4.82
C GLU A 132 -10.42 -5.09 4.45
N HIS A 133 -10.00 -5.37 3.21
CA HIS A 133 -9.85 -6.73 2.68
C HIS A 133 -8.44 -7.31 2.93
N PRO A 134 -8.28 -8.47 3.62
CA PRO A 134 -6.97 -9.06 3.93
C PRO A 134 -6.09 -9.38 2.72
N ALA A 135 -6.66 -9.88 1.62
CA ALA A 135 -5.87 -10.18 0.41
C ALA A 135 -5.21 -8.93 -0.20
N VAL A 136 -5.92 -7.78 -0.18
CA VAL A 136 -5.39 -6.50 -0.67
C VAL A 136 -4.28 -6.01 0.26
N ILE A 137 -4.46 -6.12 1.58
CA ILE A 137 -3.45 -5.78 2.57
C ILE A 137 -2.17 -6.60 2.32
N ASN A 138 -2.30 -7.91 2.15
CA ASN A 138 -1.16 -8.79 1.91
C ASN A 138 -0.39 -8.37 0.66
N LEU A 139 -1.08 -8.10 -0.45
CA LEU A 139 -0.45 -7.68 -1.70
C LEU A 139 0.21 -6.29 -1.58
N LEU A 140 -0.39 -5.35 -0.83
CA LEU A 140 0.23 -4.05 -0.52
C LEU A 140 1.49 -4.20 0.33
N ILE A 141 1.46 -5.07 1.35
CA ILE A 141 2.64 -5.36 2.17
C ILE A 141 3.74 -5.98 1.30
N ASP A 142 3.41 -6.96 0.46
CA ASP A 142 4.38 -7.59 -0.44
C ASP A 142 4.98 -6.58 -1.42
N LEU A 143 4.18 -5.67 -1.97
CA LEU A 143 4.66 -4.57 -2.78
C LEU A 143 5.65 -3.69 -2.03
N ILE A 144 5.33 -3.26 -0.80
CA ILE A 144 6.23 -2.43 0.02
C ILE A 144 7.52 -3.20 0.33
N VAL A 145 7.43 -4.48 0.69
CA VAL A 145 8.57 -5.34 0.99
C VAL A 145 9.49 -5.47 -0.23
N HIS A 146 8.93 -5.66 -1.43
CA HIS A 146 9.70 -5.72 -2.67
C HIS A 146 10.45 -4.42 -2.96
N ILE A 147 9.77 -3.27 -2.85
CA ILE A 147 10.41 -1.95 -3.05
C ILE A 147 11.50 -1.70 -1.99
N LEU A 148 11.23 -2.07 -0.72
CA LEU A 148 12.16 -1.89 0.40
C LEU A 148 13.38 -2.80 0.29
N ASN A 149 13.24 -4.01 -0.27
CA ASN A 149 14.37 -4.91 -0.49
C ASN A 149 15.30 -4.41 -1.62
N GLU A 150 14.74 -3.81 -2.68
CA GLU A 150 15.49 -3.27 -3.81
C GLU A 150 16.13 -1.90 -3.48
N TYR A 151 15.39 -1.00 -2.83
CA TYR A 151 15.80 0.36 -2.53
C TYR A 151 15.63 0.70 -1.04
N PRO A 152 16.44 0.12 -0.14
CA PRO A 152 16.24 0.24 1.30
C PRO A 152 16.43 1.66 1.84
N GLN A 153 17.43 2.38 1.31
CA GLN A 153 17.78 3.73 1.80
C GLN A 153 16.64 4.73 1.62
N GLN A 154 15.93 4.63 0.49
CA GLN A 154 14.85 5.55 0.15
C GLN A 154 13.55 5.09 0.81
N THR A 155 13.24 3.80 0.72
CA THR A 155 11.95 3.26 1.21
C THR A 155 11.81 3.35 2.72
N VAL A 156 12.91 3.23 3.47
CA VAL A 156 12.85 3.26 4.95
C VAL A 156 12.28 4.59 5.48
N TRP A 157 12.55 5.72 4.82
CA TRP A 157 11.98 7.03 5.16
C TRP A 157 10.47 7.09 5.02
N PHE A 158 9.90 6.32 4.09
CA PHE A 158 8.47 6.25 3.91
C PHE A 158 7.85 5.27 4.92
N VAL A 159 8.47 4.11 5.11
CA VAL A 159 7.95 3.04 5.99
C VAL A 159 8.04 3.40 7.48
N ILE A 160 9.03 4.20 7.90
CA ILE A 160 9.13 4.66 9.30
C ILE A 160 7.90 5.46 9.74
N SER A 161 7.21 6.13 8.81
CA SER A 161 5.97 6.85 9.11
C SER A 161 4.87 5.92 9.66
N LEU A 162 4.91 4.63 9.35
CA LEU A 162 3.99 3.63 9.88
C LEU A 162 4.34 3.21 11.31
N HIS A 163 5.64 3.14 11.64
CA HIS A 163 6.13 2.81 12.98
C HIS A 163 5.67 3.86 14.00
N GLU A 164 5.74 5.13 13.60
CA GLU A 164 5.46 6.31 14.44
C GLU A 164 4.00 6.76 14.42
N ALA A 165 3.17 6.06 13.66
CA ALA A 165 1.76 6.39 13.57
C ALA A 165 1.07 6.11 14.93
N THR A 166 0.21 7.04 15.35
CA THR A 166 -0.63 6.88 16.56
C THR A 166 -1.66 5.75 16.41
N VAL A 167 -1.99 5.37 15.17
CA VAL A 167 -2.99 4.35 14.86
C VAL A 167 -2.37 2.95 15.01
N ALA A 168 -2.89 2.16 15.96
CA ALA A 168 -2.39 0.81 16.27
C ALA A 168 -2.31 -0.12 15.04
N GLN A 169 -3.32 -0.08 14.15
CA GLN A 169 -3.30 -0.87 12.92
C GLN A 169 -2.09 -0.55 12.03
N ARG A 170 -1.66 0.72 11.93
CA ARG A 170 -0.49 1.07 11.12
C ARG A 170 0.80 0.49 11.70
N HIS A 171 0.91 0.50 13.03
CA HIS A 171 2.03 -0.12 13.73
C HIS A 171 2.05 -1.64 13.53
N GLU A 172 0.89 -2.31 13.57
CA GLU A 172 0.76 -3.74 13.26
C GLU A 172 1.22 -4.05 11.81
N ARG A 173 0.82 -3.22 10.84
CA ARG A 173 1.25 -3.38 9.44
C ARG A 173 2.76 -3.17 9.29
N PHE A 174 3.35 -2.23 10.01
CA PHE A 174 4.81 -2.06 10.06
C PHE A 174 5.51 -3.31 10.61
N GLN A 175 4.99 -3.92 11.67
CA GLN A 175 5.52 -5.18 12.22
C GLN A 175 5.43 -6.33 11.21
N GLN A 176 4.33 -6.43 10.46
CA GLN A 176 4.18 -7.42 9.39
C GLN A 176 5.21 -7.23 8.26
N ILE A 177 5.45 -5.99 7.83
CA ILE A 177 6.49 -5.64 6.85
C ILE A 177 7.87 -6.07 7.38
N CYS A 178 8.19 -5.71 8.63
CA CYS A 178 9.45 -6.07 9.28
C CYS A 178 9.66 -7.58 9.37
N SER A 179 8.60 -8.33 9.74
CA SER A 179 8.64 -9.79 9.83
C SER A 179 8.95 -10.43 8.48
N LYS A 180 8.25 -10.01 7.41
CA LYS A 180 8.51 -10.49 6.04
C LYS A 180 9.93 -10.17 5.57
N ILE A 181 10.45 -8.99 5.88
CA ILE A 181 11.82 -8.60 5.50
C ILE A 181 12.85 -9.40 6.29
N ASN A 182 12.62 -9.63 7.58
CA ASN A 182 13.53 -10.45 8.38
C ASN A 182 13.62 -11.88 7.84
N ALA A 183 12.51 -12.43 7.34
CA ALA A 183 12.49 -13.75 6.71
C ALA A 183 13.24 -13.77 5.35
N LEU A 184 13.10 -12.71 4.54
CA LEU A 184 13.72 -12.64 3.21
C LEU A 184 15.21 -12.24 3.25
N ASN A 185 15.55 -11.23 4.06
CA ASN A 185 16.88 -10.68 4.16
C ASN A 185 17.15 -10.07 5.57
N PRO A 186 17.78 -10.84 6.47
CA PRO A 186 18.10 -10.39 7.83
C PRO A 186 19.00 -9.15 7.88
N GLN A 187 19.86 -8.93 6.87
CA GLN A 187 20.72 -7.74 6.83
C GLN A 187 19.90 -6.47 6.60
N ARG A 188 18.93 -6.50 5.68
CA ARG A 188 18.02 -5.38 5.44
C ARG A 188 17.14 -5.09 6.66
N PHE A 189 16.71 -6.13 7.37
CA PHE A 189 15.99 -5.95 8.64
C PHE A 189 16.86 -5.26 9.71
N ARG A 190 18.14 -5.65 9.85
CA ARG A 190 19.07 -4.97 10.77
C ARG A 190 19.22 -3.49 10.44
N TYR A 191 19.33 -3.14 9.16
CA TYR A 191 19.37 -1.76 8.69
C TYR A 191 18.11 -0.97 9.11
N ILE A 192 16.91 -1.53 8.88
CA ILE A 192 15.65 -0.89 9.29
C ILE A 192 15.62 -0.66 10.81
N LYS A 193 16.05 -1.64 11.61
CA LYS A 193 16.11 -1.50 13.07
C LYS A 193 17.07 -0.38 13.52
N GLN A 194 18.24 -0.28 12.89
CA GLN A 194 19.17 0.82 13.15
C GLN A 194 18.56 2.18 12.77
N PHE A 195 17.85 2.23 11.65
CA PHE A 195 17.18 3.42 11.19
C PHE A 195 16.04 3.86 12.13
N VAL A 196 15.24 2.92 12.63
CA VAL A 196 14.21 3.20 13.66
C VAL A 196 14.84 3.81 14.91
N ASN A 197 15.96 3.27 15.39
CA ASN A 197 16.67 3.83 16.55
C ASN A 197 17.19 5.25 16.27
N LEU A 198 17.71 5.50 15.06
CA LEU A 198 18.13 6.82 14.63
C LEU A 198 16.96 7.81 14.65
N CYS A 199 15.80 7.43 14.09
CA CYS A 199 14.59 8.26 14.13
C CYS A 199 14.10 8.53 15.55
N GLY A 200 14.20 7.54 16.46
CA GLY A 200 13.92 7.72 17.88
C GLY A 200 14.85 8.76 18.53
N HIS A 201 16.15 8.72 18.24
CA HIS A 201 17.08 9.75 18.71
C HIS A 201 16.75 11.13 18.12
N LEU A 202 16.45 11.21 16.83
CA LEU A 202 16.07 12.47 16.18
C LEU A 202 14.81 13.09 16.81
N ARG A 203 13.81 12.26 17.12
CA ARG A 203 12.60 12.72 17.83
C ARG A 203 12.93 13.24 19.23
N ALA A 204 13.71 12.49 20.00
CA ALA A 204 14.12 12.93 21.34
C ALA A 204 14.85 14.29 21.29
N ILE A 205 15.69 14.52 20.26
CA ILE A 205 16.33 15.82 20.02
C ILE A 205 15.28 16.88 19.72
N SER A 206 14.32 16.62 18.83
CA SER A 206 13.26 17.58 18.51
C SER A 206 12.43 17.96 19.74
N ASP A 207 12.10 16.99 20.60
CA ASP A 207 11.31 17.20 21.81
C ASP A 207 12.06 17.99 22.89
N LEU A 208 13.38 17.80 22.99
CA LEU A 208 14.28 18.56 23.89
C LEU A 208 14.28 20.07 23.58
N PHE A 209 14.04 20.47 22.33
CA PHE A 209 13.98 21.88 21.94
C PHE A 209 12.59 22.50 22.02
N LEU A 210 11.54 21.70 22.22
CA LEU A 210 10.16 22.16 22.36
C LEU A 210 9.76 22.40 23.83
N THR A 211 10.47 21.79 24.77
CA THR A 211 10.23 21.99 26.21
C THR A 211 10.88 23.30 26.66
N ALA A 212 10.06 24.28 27.03
CA ALA A 212 10.47 25.62 27.48
C ALA A 212 11.33 25.64 28.76
N GLU A 213 11.50 24.49 29.41
CA GLU A 213 12.45 24.32 30.51
C GLU A 213 13.82 23.95 29.94
N ARG A 214 14.77 24.88 30.00
CA ARG A 214 16.21 24.65 29.77
C ARG A 214 16.76 23.59 30.74
N ARG A 215 16.41 22.32 30.61
CA ARG A 215 17.06 21.22 31.31
C ARG A 215 18.24 20.75 30.46
N ASP A 216 19.41 21.20 30.87
CA ASP A 216 20.75 20.70 30.55
C ASP A 216 20.91 19.99 29.18
N VAL A 217 21.04 20.83 28.15
CA VAL A 217 21.67 20.51 26.84
C VAL A 217 23.05 19.82 27.00
N LYS A 218 23.65 19.86 28.20
CA LYS A 218 24.93 19.21 28.54
C LYS A 218 24.89 17.68 28.61
N SER A 219 23.72 17.06 28.74
CA SER A 219 23.60 15.58 28.77
C SER A 219 23.57 14.94 27.38
N PHE A 220 23.24 15.71 26.34
CA PHE A 220 23.10 15.21 24.98
C PHE A 220 24.42 15.33 24.20
N LYS A 221 25.11 14.21 23.98
CA LYS A 221 26.31 14.17 23.14
C LYS A 221 25.96 13.72 21.73
N ILE A 222 25.98 14.67 20.78
CA ILE A 222 25.85 14.43 19.33
C ILE A 222 26.76 13.30 18.83
N SER A 223 27.94 13.10 19.46
CA SER A 223 28.87 12.02 19.12
C SER A 223 28.29 10.60 19.28
N GLN A 224 27.27 10.40 20.12
CA GLN A 224 26.57 9.12 20.26
C GLN A 224 25.68 8.83 19.03
N VAL A 225 25.04 9.85 18.47
CA VAL A 225 24.20 9.73 17.27
C VAL A 225 25.05 9.65 16.00
N ILE A 226 26.12 10.46 15.91
CA ILE A 226 27.05 10.46 14.76
C ILE A 226 27.65 9.07 14.57
N ARG A 227 28.09 8.37 15.63
CA ARG A 227 28.64 7.00 15.48
C ARG A 227 27.63 6.02 14.90
N SER A 228 26.36 6.10 15.29
CA SER A 228 25.32 5.22 14.74
C SER A 228 25.04 5.56 13.28
N PHE A 229 25.05 6.85 12.92
CA PHE A 229 24.85 7.33 11.56
C PHE A 229 26.02 6.96 10.64
N THR A 230 27.26 7.15 11.10
CA THR A 230 28.48 6.76 10.40
C THR A 230 28.52 5.24 10.16
N ARG A 231 28.22 4.41 11.16
CA ARG A 231 28.09 2.95 10.93
C ARG A 231 27.05 2.59 9.88
N MET A 232 25.93 3.32 9.80
CA MET A 232 24.88 3.10 8.81
C MET A 232 25.31 3.48 7.38
N LEU A 233 26.22 4.45 7.24
CA LEU A 233 26.82 4.86 5.96
C LEU A 233 28.03 4.01 5.56
N GLU A 234 28.69 3.35 6.51
CA GLU A 234 29.88 2.52 6.27
C GLU A 234 29.57 1.03 6.07
N THR A 235 28.41 0.52 6.53
CA THR A 235 28.02 -0.90 6.41
C THR A 235 27.36 -1.27 5.07
N TRP A 236 27.79 -0.58 4.00
CA TRP A 236 27.43 -0.89 2.62
C TRP A 236 28.33 -1.97 2.05
#